data_AF-A0A4P5Y795-F1
#
_entry.id   AF-A0A4P5Y795-F1
#
_cell.length_a   1.000
_cell.length_b   1.000
_cell.length_c   1.000
_cell.angle_alpha   90.00
_cell.angle_beta   90.00
_cell.angle_gamma   90.00
#
_symmetry.space_group_name_H-M   'P 1'
#
loop_
_entity.id
_entity.type
_entity.pdbx_description
1 polymer ?
#
loop_
_entity_poly.entity_id
_entity_poly.type
_entity_poly.pdbx_seq_one_letter_code
_entity_poly.pdbx_strand_id
1 'polypeptide(L)'
;MADSPEKSAKVTEAFDAVTRWCEDYFLSATGSGTPLGPQFVRVLRTFREIAAATASSGDANRSLRLSMLREKVEAYLQGFMRGDLAGESSATLPEPSQLVQAETLVHVQDRGDTPWRSQLTECGAAGTGRRLEGFSLRVNPPVEGVSLRYKAHLSVKGDTPWIDQGDYCGTRGQNRRLEAIWIELAEGADRFDVYYSAHLCRFGWTGWFKNGQMCGTRGEYRQVEAIKVFLAAKRA
;
A
#
# COMPACT_ATOMS: atom_id res chain seq x y z
N MET A 1 -36.18 -16.25 1.81
CA MET A 1 -36.85 -14.94 1.66
C MET A 1 -36.13 -14.20 0.56
N ALA A 2 -36.79 -14.02 -0.60
CA ALA A 2 -36.20 -13.29 -1.72
C ALA A 2 -35.96 -11.83 -1.31
N ASP A 3 -34.78 -11.31 -1.66
CA ASP A 3 -34.45 -9.91 -1.42
C ASP A 3 -35.43 -9.05 -2.23
N SER A 4 -36.03 -8.04 -1.58
CA SER A 4 -37.05 -7.19 -2.21
C SER A 4 -36.51 -6.57 -3.51
N PRO A 5 -37.33 -6.43 -4.57
CA PRO A 5 -36.99 -5.71 -5.80
C PRO A 5 -36.32 -4.35 -5.54
N GLU A 6 -36.69 -3.72 -4.42
CA GLU A 6 -36.19 -2.43 -3.96
C GLU A 6 -34.70 -2.47 -3.53
N LYS A 7 -34.20 -3.60 -3.01
CA LYS A 7 -32.77 -3.79 -2.71
C LYS A 7 -31.96 -4.10 -3.95
N SER A 8 -32.52 -4.88 -4.89
CA SER A 8 -31.89 -5.14 -6.19
C SER A 8 -31.73 -3.84 -6.99
N ALA A 9 -32.73 -2.95 -6.93
CA ALA A 9 -32.68 -1.63 -7.56
C ALA A 9 -31.61 -0.72 -6.92
N LYS A 10 -31.52 -0.69 -5.58
CA LYS A 10 -30.49 0.09 -4.85
C LYS A 10 -29.06 -0.36 -5.17
N VAL A 11 -28.86 -1.65 -5.43
CA VAL A 11 -27.56 -2.18 -5.87
C VAL A 11 -27.22 -1.72 -7.27
N THR A 12 -28.17 -1.81 -8.21
CA THR A 12 -28.01 -1.27 -9.58
C THR A 12 -27.73 0.23 -9.57
N GLU A 13 -28.43 1.00 -8.72
CA GLU A 13 -28.25 2.44 -8.58
C GLU A 13 -26.88 2.82 -8.01
N ALA A 14 -26.36 2.03 -7.05
CA ALA A 14 -25.00 2.20 -6.55
C ALA A 14 -23.93 1.89 -7.62
N PHE A 15 -24.16 0.89 -8.47
CA PHE A 15 -23.28 0.57 -9.61
C PHE A 15 -23.28 1.68 -10.68
N ASP A 16 -24.44 2.23 -10.97
CA ASP A 16 -24.57 3.35 -11.92
C ASP A 16 -23.96 4.62 -11.36
N ALA A 17 -24.06 4.86 -10.04
CA ALA A 17 -23.42 5.98 -9.36
C ALA A 17 -21.89 5.90 -9.40
N VAL A 18 -21.32 4.70 -9.20
CA VAL A 18 -19.86 4.48 -9.35
C VAL A 18 -19.44 4.70 -10.79
N THR A 19 -20.19 4.20 -11.76
CA THR A 19 -19.91 4.40 -13.20
C THR A 19 -19.93 5.88 -13.57
N ARG A 20 -20.94 6.65 -13.14
CA ARG A 20 -21.02 8.10 -13.41
C ARG A 20 -19.94 8.91 -12.70
N TRP A 21 -19.61 8.55 -11.46
CA TRP A 21 -18.50 9.18 -10.75
C TRP A 21 -17.16 8.97 -11.47
N CYS A 22 -16.93 7.77 -12.04
CA CYS A 22 -15.77 7.53 -12.90
C CYS A 22 -15.77 8.46 -14.10
N GLU A 23 -16.89 8.54 -14.82
CA GLU A 23 -17.03 9.37 -16.02
C GLU A 23 -16.79 10.86 -15.73
N ASP A 24 -17.34 11.40 -14.64
CA ASP A 24 -17.16 12.80 -14.21
C ASP A 24 -15.71 13.09 -13.78
N TYR A 25 -15.10 12.17 -13.03
CA TYR A 25 -13.68 12.26 -12.67
C TYR A 25 -12.79 12.27 -13.92
N PHE A 26 -13.08 11.42 -14.91
CA PHE A 26 -12.33 11.36 -16.16
C PHE A 26 -12.49 12.61 -17.04
N LEU A 27 -13.69 13.15 -17.15
CA LEU A 27 -13.91 14.41 -17.89
C LEU A 27 -13.14 15.58 -17.24
N SER A 28 -13.07 15.63 -15.92
CA SER A 28 -12.29 16.65 -15.20
C SER A 28 -10.76 16.44 -15.29
N ALA A 29 -10.29 15.19 -15.35
CA ALA A 29 -8.87 14.82 -15.40
C ALA A 29 -8.26 14.89 -16.81
N THR A 30 -9.06 14.88 -17.88
CA THR A 30 -8.55 15.00 -19.27
C THR A 30 -7.93 16.36 -19.61
N GLY A 31 -8.01 17.37 -18.74
CA GLY A 31 -7.20 18.59 -18.83
C GLY A 31 -5.75 18.45 -18.34
N SER A 32 -5.40 17.37 -17.62
CA SER A 32 -4.10 17.20 -16.96
C SER A 32 -3.24 16.02 -17.47
N GLY A 33 -3.67 15.32 -18.54
CA GLY A 33 -2.78 14.48 -19.36
C GLY A 33 -2.22 13.18 -18.75
N THR A 34 -2.92 12.49 -17.84
CA THR A 34 -2.41 11.22 -17.25
C THR A 34 -3.11 9.97 -17.81
N PRO A 35 -2.41 8.93 -18.31
CA PRO A 35 -3.02 7.72 -18.86
C PRO A 35 -3.29 6.63 -17.80
N LEU A 36 -4.37 5.86 -17.99
CA LEU A 36 -4.80 4.78 -17.10
C LEU A 36 -3.95 3.50 -17.20
N GLY A 37 -3.63 2.89 -16.07
CA GLY A 37 -2.75 1.71 -15.98
C GLY A 37 -3.39 0.35 -16.38
N PRO A 38 -2.60 -0.64 -16.84
CA PRO A 38 -3.05 -1.96 -17.33
C PRO A 38 -3.77 -2.85 -16.32
N GLN A 39 -3.74 -2.50 -15.03
CA GLN A 39 -4.48 -3.15 -13.96
C GLN A 39 -6.01 -2.87 -14.07
N PHE A 40 -6.45 -1.74 -14.69
CA PHE A 40 -7.88 -1.45 -14.93
C PHE A 40 -8.54 -2.46 -15.87
N VAL A 41 -7.85 -2.77 -16.97
CA VAL A 41 -8.38 -3.52 -18.11
C VAL A 41 -8.69 -4.97 -17.69
N ARG A 42 -7.98 -5.47 -16.69
CA ARG A 42 -8.20 -6.81 -16.12
C ARG A 42 -9.40 -6.86 -15.19
N VAL A 43 -9.69 -5.79 -14.43
CA VAL A 43 -10.91 -5.75 -13.60
C VAL A 43 -12.15 -5.72 -14.46
N LEU A 44 -12.15 -4.88 -15.49
CA LEU A 44 -13.30 -4.74 -16.39
C LEU A 44 -13.58 -6.05 -17.15
N ARG A 45 -12.54 -6.79 -17.57
CA ARG A 45 -12.69 -8.11 -18.21
C ARG A 45 -13.26 -9.17 -17.25
N THR A 46 -12.72 -9.22 -16.03
CA THR A 46 -13.17 -10.16 -14.98
C THR A 46 -14.62 -9.87 -14.58
N PHE A 47 -15.01 -8.60 -14.49
CA PHE A 47 -16.38 -8.17 -14.21
C PHE A 47 -17.36 -8.64 -15.30
N ARG A 48 -16.94 -8.60 -16.58
CA ARG A 48 -17.74 -8.99 -17.74
C ARG A 48 -17.94 -10.50 -17.88
N GLU A 49 -16.90 -11.30 -17.62
CA GLU A 49 -16.95 -12.76 -17.63
C GLU A 49 -17.86 -13.31 -16.52
N ILE A 50 -17.88 -12.65 -15.37
CA ILE A 50 -18.68 -13.06 -14.21
C ILE A 50 -20.15 -12.65 -14.38
N ALA A 51 -20.42 -11.47 -14.93
CA ALA A 51 -21.78 -11.08 -15.32
C ALA A 51 -22.39 -12.04 -16.36
N ALA A 52 -21.59 -12.54 -17.31
CA ALA A 52 -22.02 -13.55 -18.29
C ALA A 52 -22.25 -14.94 -17.65
N ALA A 53 -21.45 -15.34 -16.66
CA ALA A 53 -21.58 -16.63 -15.97
C ALA A 53 -22.72 -16.68 -14.94
N THR A 54 -23.17 -15.54 -14.41
CA THR A 54 -24.25 -15.45 -13.40
C THR A 54 -25.66 -15.74 -13.91
N ALA A 55 -25.82 -16.02 -15.20
CA ALA A 55 -27.09 -16.40 -15.82
C ALA A 55 -27.56 -17.84 -15.50
N SER A 56 -26.75 -18.67 -14.82
CA SER A 56 -27.11 -20.08 -14.52
C SER A 56 -26.82 -20.56 -13.08
N SER A 57 -27.90 -20.76 -12.29
CA SER A 57 -28.05 -21.61 -11.07
C SER A 57 -27.51 -21.15 -9.68
N GLY A 58 -28.18 -21.55 -8.58
CA GLY A 58 -28.20 -20.91 -7.23
C GLY A 58 -27.55 -21.63 -6.02
N ASP A 59 -27.87 -21.10 -4.82
CA ASP A 59 -27.67 -21.59 -3.43
C ASP A 59 -26.37 -21.24 -2.65
N ALA A 60 -26.49 -21.03 -1.33
CA ALA A 60 -25.67 -20.27 -0.36
C ALA A 60 -24.14 -20.18 -0.53
N ASN A 61 -23.48 -21.21 -1.08
CA ASN A 61 -22.05 -21.16 -1.45
C ASN A 61 -21.78 -20.10 -2.55
N ARG A 62 -22.80 -19.79 -3.35
CA ARG A 62 -22.87 -18.68 -4.31
C ARG A 62 -22.78 -17.30 -3.64
N SER A 63 -23.47 -17.10 -2.51
CA SER A 63 -23.50 -15.82 -1.80
C SER A 63 -22.18 -15.51 -1.09
N LEU A 64 -21.52 -16.54 -0.55
CA LEU A 64 -20.20 -16.42 0.07
C LEU A 64 -19.09 -16.15 -0.97
N ARG A 65 -19.12 -16.84 -2.12
CA ARG A 65 -18.14 -16.61 -3.20
C ARG A 65 -18.33 -15.25 -3.87
N LEU A 66 -19.57 -14.76 -4.00
CA LEU A 66 -19.87 -13.43 -4.53
C LEU A 66 -19.51 -12.31 -3.54
N SER A 67 -19.71 -12.48 -2.23
CA SER A 67 -19.31 -11.48 -1.23
C SER A 67 -17.79 -11.36 -1.13
N MET A 68 -17.04 -12.47 -1.09
CA MET A 68 -15.57 -12.43 -1.07
C MET A 68 -14.95 -11.91 -2.37
N LEU A 69 -15.63 -12.10 -3.50
CA LEU A 69 -15.20 -11.56 -4.80
C LEU A 69 -15.52 -10.06 -4.91
N ARG A 70 -16.69 -9.62 -4.45
CA ARG A 70 -17.08 -8.20 -4.35
C ARG A 70 -16.09 -7.41 -3.49
N GLU A 71 -15.74 -7.93 -2.32
CA GLU A 71 -14.82 -7.28 -1.39
C GLU A 71 -13.40 -7.14 -1.99
N LYS A 72 -12.97 -8.10 -2.82
CA LYS A 72 -11.67 -8.05 -3.52
C LYS A 72 -11.68 -7.11 -4.74
N VAL A 73 -12.79 -7.06 -5.46
CA VAL A 73 -12.95 -6.18 -6.63
C VAL A 73 -13.17 -4.73 -6.19
N GLU A 74 -13.90 -4.46 -5.10
CA GLU A 74 -13.98 -3.12 -4.46
C GLU A 74 -12.61 -2.67 -3.93
N ALA A 75 -11.87 -3.52 -3.21
CA ALA A 75 -10.52 -3.19 -2.72
C ALA A 75 -9.51 -2.90 -3.84
N TYR A 76 -9.59 -3.65 -4.94
CA TYR A 76 -8.74 -3.44 -6.11
C TYR A 76 -9.17 -2.20 -6.92
N LEU A 77 -10.46 -2.00 -7.18
CA LEU A 77 -10.95 -0.84 -7.92
C LEU A 77 -10.70 0.48 -7.18
N GLN A 78 -10.77 0.49 -5.85
CA GLN A 78 -10.35 1.68 -5.10
C GLN A 78 -8.84 1.92 -5.18
N GLY A 79 -8.00 0.89 -4.97
CA GLY A 79 -6.54 1.01 -5.08
C GLY A 79 -6.06 1.38 -6.49
N PHE A 80 -6.85 1.01 -7.51
CA PHE A 80 -6.58 1.23 -8.92
C PHE A 80 -7.17 2.56 -9.47
N MET A 81 -8.36 3.02 -9.05
CA MET A 81 -9.00 4.26 -9.57
C MET A 81 -8.41 5.56 -9.03
N ARG A 82 -7.68 5.55 -7.92
CA ARG A 82 -7.06 6.76 -7.39
C ARG A 82 -5.56 6.88 -7.64
N GLY A 83 -4.91 5.81 -8.10
CA GLY A 83 -3.44 5.76 -8.10
C GLY A 83 -2.83 5.58 -6.70
N ASP A 84 -3.54 4.89 -5.79
CA ASP A 84 -3.29 5.00 -4.33
C ASP A 84 -2.87 3.71 -3.62
N LEU A 85 -2.77 2.59 -4.33
CA LEU A 85 -1.60 1.74 -4.16
C LEU A 85 -0.39 2.35 -4.87
N ALA A 86 -0.56 3.43 -5.62
CA ALA A 86 0.30 3.72 -6.76
C ALA A 86 1.32 4.83 -6.53
N GLY A 87 1.32 5.47 -5.35
CA GLY A 87 2.33 6.45 -4.90
C GLY A 87 2.77 7.40 -6.02
N GLU A 88 3.96 7.97 -5.90
CA GLU A 88 4.68 8.41 -7.09
C GLU A 88 5.12 7.17 -7.89
N SER A 89 4.94 7.24 -9.20
CA SER A 89 5.49 6.21 -10.09
C SER A 89 7.01 6.20 -9.97
N SER A 90 7.61 5.01 -10.07
CA SER A 90 9.07 4.92 -10.08
C SER A 90 9.73 5.72 -11.21
N ALA A 91 8.99 6.04 -12.27
CA ALA A 91 9.48 6.84 -13.40
C ALA A 91 9.58 8.35 -13.10
N THR A 92 8.89 8.83 -12.06
CA THR A 92 8.86 10.26 -11.69
C THR A 92 9.69 10.57 -10.45
N LEU A 93 10.32 9.55 -9.86
CA LEU A 93 11.12 9.71 -8.65
C LEU A 93 12.42 10.48 -8.90
N PRO A 94 12.87 11.28 -7.92
CA PRO A 94 14.21 11.83 -7.94
C PRO A 94 15.27 10.74 -7.75
N GLU A 95 16.49 11.05 -8.18
CA GLU A 95 17.65 10.18 -7.95
C GLU A 95 17.96 10.07 -6.44
N PRO A 96 18.27 8.87 -5.93
CA PRO A 96 18.73 8.70 -4.55
C PRO A 96 19.99 9.51 -4.26
N SER A 97 20.00 10.14 -3.09
CA SER A 97 21.14 10.85 -2.57
C SER A 97 22.32 9.90 -2.37
N GLN A 98 23.51 10.32 -2.83
CA GLN A 98 24.77 9.63 -2.52
C GLN A 98 25.33 10.05 -1.15
N LEU A 99 24.90 11.21 -0.64
CA LEU A 99 25.39 11.80 0.60
C LEU A 99 24.65 11.28 1.83
N VAL A 100 23.34 11.03 1.70
CA VAL A 100 22.48 10.61 2.80
C VAL A 100 21.74 9.35 2.37
N GLN A 101 21.98 8.25 3.09
CA GLN A 101 21.38 6.96 2.75
C GLN A 101 20.60 6.43 3.95
N ALA A 102 19.43 5.85 3.68
CA ALA A 102 18.71 5.07 4.67
C ALA A 102 19.27 3.64 4.71
N GLU A 103 19.42 3.11 5.92
CA GLU A 103 19.53 1.68 6.16
C GLU A 103 18.29 1.16 6.86
N THR A 104 17.90 -0.05 6.49
CA THR A 104 16.68 -0.71 6.94
C THR A 104 16.98 -2.10 7.50
N LEU A 105 16.43 -2.38 8.67
CA LEU A 105 16.35 -3.72 9.26
C LEU A 105 14.89 -4.07 9.50
N VAL A 106 14.49 -5.31 9.21
CA VAL A 106 13.12 -5.79 9.46
C VAL A 106 13.14 -7.10 10.23
N HIS A 107 12.07 -7.36 10.99
CA HIS A 107 11.80 -8.67 11.57
C HIS A 107 10.78 -9.41 10.71
N VAL A 108 11.21 -10.52 10.10
CA VAL A 108 10.36 -11.37 9.28
C VAL A 108 9.81 -12.50 10.13
N GLN A 109 8.50 -12.73 10.03
CA GLN A 109 7.82 -13.85 10.67
C GLN A 109 8.60 -15.17 10.47
N ASP A 110 8.79 -15.89 11.58
CA ASP A 110 9.42 -17.22 11.65
C ASP A 110 10.86 -17.26 11.11
N ARG A 111 11.50 -16.10 10.92
CA ARG A 111 12.88 -15.97 10.43
C ARG A 111 13.75 -15.03 11.26
N GLY A 112 13.14 -14.11 12.00
CA GLY A 112 13.89 -13.18 12.83
C GLY A 112 14.30 -11.91 12.10
N ASP A 113 15.27 -11.21 12.68
CA ASP A 113 15.78 -9.96 12.16
C ASP A 113 16.69 -10.19 10.94
N THR A 114 16.56 -9.33 9.94
CA THR A 114 17.52 -9.26 8.84
C THR A 114 18.77 -8.48 9.28
N PRO A 115 19.91 -8.65 8.59
CA PRO A 115 20.95 -7.63 8.61
C PRO A 115 20.41 -6.27 8.15
N TRP A 116 21.09 -5.19 8.53
CA TRP A 116 20.85 -3.86 7.94
C TRP A 116 21.10 -3.89 6.43
N ARG A 117 20.22 -3.27 5.66
CA ARG A 117 20.30 -3.15 4.20
C ARG A 117 20.26 -1.69 3.79
N SER A 118 21.13 -1.29 2.87
CA SER A 118 21.17 0.07 2.34
C SER A 118 19.97 0.41 1.45
N GLN A 119 19.79 1.69 1.18
CA GLN A 119 18.65 2.26 0.46
C GLN A 119 18.31 1.54 -0.86
N LEU A 120 17.02 1.62 -1.23
CA LEU A 120 16.40 0.92 -2.38
C LEU A 120 16.42 -0.62 -2.35
N THR A 121 17.13 -1.23 -1.41
CA THR A 121 17.14 -2.69 -1.27
C THR A 121 15.83 -3.17 -0.66
N GLU A 122 15.26 -4.25 -1.21
CA GLU A 122 14.16 -4.95 -0.57
C GLU A 122 14.60 -5.47 0.81
N CYS A 123 13.92 -5.02 1.86
CA CYS A 123 14.12 -5.53 3.21
C CYS A 123 12.86 -6.28 3.66
N GLY A 124 12.93 -7.61 3.66
CA GLY A 124 11.80 -8.48 3.98
C GLY A 124 11.81 -9.77 3.16
N ALA A 125 10.63 -10.31 2.91
CA ALA A 125 10.44 -11.54 2.13
C ALA A 125 9.21 -11.39 1.21
N ALA A 126 9.27 -10.43 0.29
CA ALA A 126 8.17 -10.09 -0.61
C ALA A 126 7.65 -11.32 -1.35
N GLY A 127 6.33 -11.49 -1.38
CA GLY A 127 5.66 -12.57 -2.14
C GLY A 127 5.78 -13.95 -1.50
N THR A 128 6.47 -14.10 -0.37
CA THR A 128 6.61 -15.39 0.31
C THR A 128 5.47 -15.74 1.27
N GLY A 129 4.49 -14.83 1.44
CA GLY A 129 3.41 -14.98 2.41
C GLY A 129 3.83 -14.74 3.86
N ARG A 130 5.11 -14.41 4.10
CA ARG A 130 5.63 -14.05 5.43
C ARG A 130 5.54 -12.56 5.63
N ARG A 131 4.92 -12.16 6.74
CA ARG A 131 4.77 -10.75 7.10
C ARG A 131 5.98 -10.22 7.85
N LEU A 132 6.11 -8.90 7.84
CA LEU A 132 6.93 -8.17 8.79
C LEU A 132 6.16 -7.99 10.10
N GLU A 133 6.87 -8.06 11.23
CA GLU A 133 6.31 -7.77 12.56
C GLU A 133 6.84 -6.47 13.16
N GLY A 134 7.95 -5.96 12.62
CA GLY A 134 8.56 -4.69 13.00
C GLY A 134 9.79 -4.37 12.16
N PHE A 135 10.34 -3.17 12.33
CA PHE A 135 11.47 -2.65 11.57
C PHE A 135 12.20 -1.52 12.33
N SER A 136 13.42 -1.23 11.89
CA SER A 136 14.21 -0.08 12.30
C SER A 136 14.83 0.59 11.06
N LEU A 137 14.93 1.91 11.09
CA LEU A 137 15.57 2.72 10.05
C LEU A 137 16.63 3.62 10.67
N ARG A 138 17.69 3.92 9.91
CA ARG A 138 18.69 4.91 10.28
C ARG A 138 19.32 5.57 9.07
N VAL A 139 19.83 6.78 9.26
CA VAL A 139 20.77 7.38 8.31
C VAL A 139 22.16 6.77 8.54
N ASN A 140 22.77 6.21 7.49
CA ASN A 140 24.13 5.66 7.56
C ASN A 140 24.90 5.90 6.23
N PRO A 141 26.10 6.50 6.26
CA PRO A 141 26.77 7.08 7.42
C PRO A 141 25.96 8.23 8.04
N PRO A 142 26.12 8.52 9.35
CA PRO A 142 25.45 9.65 9.98
C PRO A 142 25.76 10.97 9.26
N VAL A 143 24.74 11.80 9.07
CA VAL A 143 24.88 13.13 8.46
C VAL A 143 24.31 14.16 9.43
N GLU A 144 25.09 15.20 9.72
CA GLU A 144 24.70 16.23 10.69
C GLU A 144 23.42 16.96 10.26
N GLY A 145 22.50 17.11 11.22
CA GLY A 145 21.19 17.72 11.01
C GLY A 145 20.28 16.95 10.05
N VAL A 146 20.49 15.63 9.88
CA VAL A 146 19.58 14.75 9.14
C VAL A 146 19.27 13.52 9.97
N SER A 147 17.99 13.33 10.27
CA SER A 147 17.51 12.20 11.06
C SER A 147 16.13 11.74 10.60
N LEU A 148 15.83 10.46 10.80
CA LEU A 148 14.53 9.86 10.47
C LEU A 148 13.71 9.63 11.73
N ARG A 149 12.38 9.61 11.57
CA ARG A 149 11.46 8.95 12.51
C ARG A 149 10.38 8.20 11.75
N TYR A 150 9.82 7.18 12.37
CA TYR A 150 8.87 6.27 11.72
C TYR A 150 7.87 5.67 12.69
N LYS A 151 6.76 5.17 12.14
CA LYS A 151 5.75 4.41 12.87
C LYS A 151 5.09 3.39 11.95
N ALA A 152 4.29 2.49 12.53
CA ALA A 152 3.53 1.51 11.79
C ALA A 152 2.13 1.29 12.34
N HIS A 153 1.30 0.66 11.52
CA HIS A 153 0.03 0.06 11.92
C HIS A 153 0.24 -1.44 12.11
N LEU A 154 0.03 -1.91 13.34
CA LEU A 154 0.07 -3.32 13.68
C LEU A 154 -1.35 -3.89 13.70
N SER A 155 -1.52 -5.08 13.13
CA SER A 155 -2.81 -5.77 13.23
C SER A 155 -3.23 -5.95 14.69
N VAL A 156 -4.51 -5.72 14.97
CA VAL A 156 -5.14 -5.77 16.30
C VAL A 156 -4.67 -4.67 17.27
N LYS A 157 -3.38 -4.31 17.29
CA LYS A 157 -2.81 -3.30 18.22
C LYS A 157 -3.03 -1.86 17.77
N GLY A 158 -3.19 -1.61 16.47
CA GLY A 158 -3.33 -0.27 15.92
C GLY A 158 -1.98 0.41 15.64
N ASP A 159 -2.01 1.74 15.55
CA ASP A 159 -0.82 2.55 15.25
C ASP A 159 0.15 2.58 16.45
N THR A 160 1.45 2.49 16.18
CA THR A 160 2.51 2.75 17.16
C THR A 160 2.70 4.26 17.37
N PRO A 161 3.34 4.71 18.47
CA PRO A 161 3.92 6.06 18.51
C PRO A 161 4.98 6.23 17.40
N TRP A 162 5.37 7.49 17.16
CA TRP A 162 6.58 7.78 16.38
C TRP A 162 7.81 7.32 17.15
N ILE A 163 8.69 6.63 16.45
CA ILE A 163 9.93 6.06 16.94
C ILE A 163 11.08 6.77 16.21
N ASP A 164 12.10 7.17 16.97
CA ASP A 164 13.28 7.84 16.41
C ASP A 164 14.22 6.84 15.74
N GLN A 165 15.06 7.32 14.82
CA GLN A 165 15.98 6.46 14.09
C GLN A 165 16.87 5.60 15.00
N GLY A 166 17.10 4.36 14.57
CA GLY A 166 17.86 3.36 15.32
C GLY A 166 17.02 2.53 16.28
N ASP A 167 15.90 3.05 16.78
CA ASP A 167 15.02 2.34 17.71
C ASP A 167 14.08 1.37 16.99
N TYR A 168 13.50 0.43 17.72
CA TYR A 168 12.68 -0.63 17.12
C TYR A 168 11.19 -0.29 17.08
N CYS A 169 10.60 -0.29 15.89
CA CYS A 169 9.17 -0.08 15.67
C CYS A 169 8.45 -1.40 15.35
N GLY A 170 7.54 -1.83 16.21
CA GLY A 170 6.73 -3.04 16.01
C GLY A 170 6.90 -4.06 17.12
N THR A 171 6.82 -5.34 16.78
CA THR A 171 6.98 -6.46 17.73
C THR A 171 7.83 -7.57 17.15
N ARG A 172 8.42 -8.41 18.01
CA ARG A 172 9.09 -9.65 17.60
C ARG A 172 8.38 -10.84 18.20
N GLY A 173 8.02 -11.83 17.39
CA GLY A 173 7.44 -13.10 17.84
C GLY A 173 6.05 -13.01 18.45
N GLN A 174 5.37 -11.86 18.34
CA GLN A 174 4.04 -11.64 18.94
C GLN A 174 2.88 -11.89 17.95
N ASN A 175 3.17 -12.37 16.74
CA ASN A 175 2.17 -12.61 15.70
C ASN A 175 1.35 -11.35 15.37
N ARG A 176 1.98 -10.17 15.46
CA ARG A 176 1.40 -8.88 15.07
C ARG A 176 2.08 -8.42 13.80
N ARG A 177 1.32 -8.40 12.71
CA ARG A 177 1.84 -8.05 11.39
C ARG A 177 1.76 -6.55 11.18
N LEU A 178 2.72 -5.99 10.45
CA LEU A 178 2.57 -4.65 9.90
C LEU A 178 1.53 -4.70 8.78
N GLU A 179 0.65 -3.69 8.72
CA GLU A 179 -0.29 -3.49 7.60
C GLU A 179 -0.03 -2.16 6.87
N ALA A 180 0.56 -1.18 7.57
CA ALA A 180 1.02 0.09 6.99
C ALA A 180 2.23 0.66 7.75
N ILE A 181 2.98 1.54 7.08
CA ILE A 181 4.14 2.27 7.61
C ILE A 181 4.08 3.77 7.26
N TRP A 182 4.77 4.57 8.08
CA TRP A 182 5.02 6.00 7.88
C TRP A 182 6.48 6.29 8.18
N ILE A 183 7.13 7.09 7.34
CA ILE A 183 8.53 7.47 7.51
C ILE A 183 8.66 8.96 7.16
N GLU A 184 9.33 9.73 8.00
CA GLU A 184 9.61 11.13 7.73
C GLU A 184 10.99 11.54 8.25
N LEU A 185 11.45 12.68 7.76
CA LEU A 185 12.64 13.36 8.26
C LEU A 185 12.27 14.10 9.54
N ALA A 186 12.90 13.75 10.66
CA ALA A 186 12.82 14.51 11.89
C ALA A 186 13.67 15.80 11.79
N GLU A 187 14.82 15.72 11.10
CA GLU A 187 15.67 16.85 10.75
C GLU A 187 16.11 16.76 9.29
N GLY A 188 16.37 17.90 8.64
CA GLY A 188 16.84 17.96 7.25
C GLY A 188 15.74 17.93 6.18
N ALA A 189 14.47 18.08 6.58
CA ALA A 189 13.31 18.12 5.67
C ALA A 189 13.30 19.32 4.72
N ASP A 190 14.11 20.35 4.97
CA ASP A 190 14.36 21.49 4.07
C ASP A 190 15.29 21.13 2.90
N ARG A 191 16.15 20.11 3.09
CA ARG A 191 17.19 19.70 2.14
C ARG A 191 16.89 18.39 1.43
N PHE A 192 16.12 17.51 2.06
CA PHE A 192 15.87 16.16 1.56
C PHE A 192 14.40 15.77 1.63
N ASP A 193 14.04 14.78 0.81
CA ASP A 193 12.80 14.01 0.89
C ASP A 193 13.13 12.55 1.19
N VAL A 194 12.28 11.86 1.95
CA VAL A 194 12.37 10.41 2.18
C VAL A 194 11.24 9.71 1.44
N TYR A 195 11.59 8.73 0.62
CA TYR A 195 10.69 7.95 -0.21
C TYR A 195 10.67 6.50 0.23
N TYR A 196 9.49 5.88 0.24
CA TYR A 196 9.31 4.51 0.66
C TYR A 196 8.15 3.80 -0.01
N SER A 197 8.28 2.49 -0.14
CA SER A 197 7.29 1.60 -0.73
C SER A 197 7.21 0.32 0.12
N ALA A 198 6.04 -0.31 0.13
CA ALA A 198 5.78 -1.54 0.85
C ALA A 198 5.28 -2.63 -0.10
N HIS A 199 5.72 -3.86 0.12
CA HIS A 199 5.14 -5.02 -0.53
C HIS A 199 3.97 -5.53 0.31
N LEU A 200 2.75 -5.46 -0.22
CA LEU A 200 1.56 -5.95 0.43
C LEU A 200 1.18 -7.33 -0.08
N CYS A 201 0.84 -8.24 0.84
CA CYS A 201 0.47 -9.59 0.49
C CYS A 201 -0.72 -9.62 -0.48
N ARG A 202 -0.54 -10.37 -1.59
CA ARG A 202 -1.48 -10.52 -2.71
C ARG A 202 -1.71 -9.25 -3.56
N PHE A 203 -1.06 -8.14 -3.21
CA PHE A 203 -1.20 -6.84 -3.88
C PHE A 203 0.08 -6.45 -4.61
N GLY A 204 1.24 -6.85 -4.08
CA GLY A 204 2.53 -6.50 -4.64
C GLY A 204 3.11 -5.24 -4.02
N TRP A 205 4.11 -4.68 -4.68
CA TRP A 205 4.66 -3.38 -4.29
C TRP A 205 3.64 -2.28 -4.52
N THR A 206 3.52 -1.41 -3.53
CA THR A 206 2.92 -0.10 -3.74
C THR A 206 3.83 0.77 -4.61
N GLY A 207 3.33 1.88 -5.13
CA GLY A 207 4.18 2.99 -5.54
C GLY A 207 4.87 3.64 -4.35
N TRP A 208 5.52 4.76 -4.63
CA TRP A 208 6.39 5.41 -3.67
C TRP A 208 5.66 6.52 -2.92
N PHE A 209 5.59 6.37 -1.62
CA PHE A 209 5.11 7.39 -0.70
C PHE A 209 6.28 8.18 -0.18
N LYS A 210 6.04 9.39 0.30
CA LYS A 210 7.11 10.20 0.87
C LYS A 210 6.67 10.99 2.09
N ASN A 211 7.64 11.39 2.91
CA ASN A 211 7.51 12.42 3.95
C ASN A 211 6.24 12.29 4.80
N GLY A 212 6.08 11.16 5.49
CA GLY A 212 4.98 10.96 6.43
C GLY A 212 3.65 10.57 5.79
N GLN A 213 3.59 10.27 4.49
CA GLN A 213 2.42 9.65 3.86
C GLN A 213 2.21 8.20 4.31
N MET A 214 0.97 7.72 4.39
CA MET A 214 0.72 6.31 4.75
C MET A 214 1.05 5.38 3.58
N CYS A 215 1.90 4.38 3.80
CA CYS A 215 2.19 3.33 2.83
C CYS A 215 1.66 1.98 3.34
N GLY A 216 0.61 1.46 2.71
CA GLY A 216 -0.04 0.19 3.10
C GLY A 216 -1.55 0.31 3.24
N THR A 217 -2.14 -0.52 4.11
CA THR A 217 -3.59 -0.52 4.42
C THR A 217 -3.81 -0.59 5.93
N ARG A 218 -5.03 -0.29 6.38
CA ARG A 218 -5.46 -0.49 7.78
C ARG A 218 -6.64 -1.44 7.80
N GLY A 219 -6.58 -2.52 8.57
CA GLY A 219 -7.74 -3.39 8.82
C GLY A 219 -8.19 -4.24 7.63
N GLU A 220 -7.55 -4.13 6.46
CA GLU A 220 -7.85 -4.94 5.28
C GLU A 220 -7.15 -6.32 5.29
N TYR A 221 -6.51 -6.66 6.41
CA TYR A 221 -5.72 -7.89 6.57
C TYR A 221 -4.62 -8.05 5.50
N ARG A 222 -4.15 -6.94 4.90
CA ARG A 222 -3.03 -6.92 3.96
C ARG A 222 -1.74 -6.69 4.73
N GLN A 223 -1.08 -7.80 5.02
CA GLN A 223 0.21 -7.76 5.69
C GLN A 223 1.31 -7.19 4.77
N VAL A 224 2.16 -6.34 5.34
CA VAL A 224 3.42 -5.92 4.73
C VAL A 224 4.40 -7.08 4.81
N GLU A 225 5.03 -7.40 3.69
CA GLU A 225 5.99 -8.50 3.55
C GLU A 225 7.42 -8.00 3.34
N ALA A 226 7.58 -6.79 2.82
CA ALA A 226 8.86 -6.12 2.63
C ALA A 226 8.70 -4.61 2.51
N ILE A 227 9.79 -3.87 2.70
CA ILE A 227 9.85 -2.42 2.55
C ILE A 227 11.08 -2.00 1.74
N LYS A 228 10.99 -0.86 1.06
CA LYS A 228 12.11 -0.15 0.42
C LYS A 228 12.06 1.30 0.85
N VAL A 229 13.23 1.88 1.11
CA VAL A 229 13.36 3.28 1.55
C VAL A 229 14.58 3.90 0.87
N PHE A 230 14.50 5.17 0.48
CA PHE A 230 15.66 5.97 0.09
C PHE A 230 15.43 7.45 0.40
N LEU A 231 16.52 8.23 0.45
CA LEU A 231 16.45 9.68 0.53
C LEU A 231 16.89 10.30 -0.78
N ALA A 232 16.31 11.44 -1.13
CA ALA A 232 16.70 12.24 -2.28
C ALA A 232 16.91 13.70 -1.87
N ALA A 233 17.87 14.37 -2.51
CA ALA A 233 18.06 15.80 -2.32
C ALA A 233 16.89 16.57 -2.96
N LYS A 234 16.41 17.61 -2.27
CA LYS A 234 15.48 18.56 -2.87
C LYS A 234 16.21 19.36 -3.93
N ARG A 235 15.58 19.51 -5.09
CA ARG A 235 16.05 20.45 -6.10
C ARG A 235 15.76 21.86 -5.60
N ALA A 236 16.81 22.68 -5.49
CA ALA A 236 16.71 24.10 -5.20
C ALA A 236 16.03 24.87 -6.34
#